data_AF-A0A8G0P6U0-F1
#
_entry.id   AF-A0A8G0P6U0-F1
#
_cell.length_a   1.000
_cell.length_b   1.000
_cell.length_c   1.000
_cell.angle_alpha   90.00
_cell.angle_beta   90.00
_cell.angle_gamma   90.00
#
_symmetry.space_group_name_H-M   'P 1'
#
loop_
_entity.id
_entity.type
_entity.pdbx_description
1 polymer ?
#
loop_
_entity_poly.entity_id
_entity_poly.type
_entity_poly.pdbx_seq_one_letter_code
_entity_poly.pdbx_strand_id
1 'polypeptide(L)'
;MSDDVLQNLENTLGGTKLAELLEITKQLPSTWTIKRIEGKLVLVDKEGKQWAEILNNEIRATAGDAGQGWNKFLNVAPPLMKNFRYVVDNGRYVFETDELGRVNKAIMEDIDFTTRARNETYQQETKLVKDGYSNDDGGHIFRNEWGGPSEQINYFSQSPTQNRAGGDWYNMEQEISSLKRNNPSSIYKAEMVFVFAGSSKRPISMRVRLSENGAVKKNYLISN
;
A
#
# COMPACT_ATOMS: atom_id res chain seq x y z
N MET A 1 -24.14 -7.28 -6.71
CA MET A 1 -24.24 -6.98 -5.26
C MET A 1 -25.73 -6.93 -4.92
N SER A 2 -26.15 -7.42 -3.75
CA SER A 2 -27.56 -7.31 -3.33
C SER A 2 -27.86 -5.96 -2.68
N ASP A 3 -29.13 -5.56 -2.67
CA ASP A 3 -29.59 -4.30 -2.05
C ASP A 3 -29.27 -4.25 -0.54
N ASP A 4 -29.37 -5.38 0.16
CA ASP A 4 -28.96 -5.50 1.57
C ASP A 4 -27.47 -5.14 1.77
N VAL A 5 -26.57 -5.67 0.93
CA VAL A 5 -25.14 -5.35 1.03
C VAL A 5 -24.90 -3.86 0.73
N LEU A 6 -25.59 -3.31 -0.26
CA LEU A 6 -25.47 -1.90 -0.62
C LEU A 6 -25.91 -0.97 0.53
N GLN A 7 -27.05 -1.27 1.17
CA GLN A 7 -27.54 -0.51 2.32
C GLN A 7 -26.58 -0.60 3.51
N ASN A 8 -26.01 -1.79 3.78
CA ASN A 8 -25.03 -1.95 4.85
C ASN A 8 -23.73 -1.19 4.56
N LEU A 9 -23.27 -1.16 3.31
CA LEU A 9 -22.12 -0.35 2.91
C LEU A 9 -22.41 1.15 3.06
N GLU A 10 -23.60 1.61 2.65
CA GLU A 10 -24.01 3.00 2.82
C GLU A 10 -24.06 3.40 4.30
N ASN A 11 -24.59 2.54 5.16
CA ASN A 11 -24.60 2.76 6.61
C ASN A 11 -23.19 2.79 7.21
N THR A 12 -22.26 2.02 6.65
CA THR A 12 -20.88 1.90 7.15
C THR A 12 -19.98 3.04 6.69
N LEU A 13 -20.14 3.48 5.44
CA LEU A 13 -19.24 4.42 4.77
C LEU A 13 -19.84 5.82 4.59
N GLY A 14 -21.17 5.92 4.58
CA GLY A 14 -21.88 7.08 4.04
C GLY A 14 -21.87 7.11 2.51
N GLY A 15 -22.80 7.86 1.92
CA GLY A 15 -23.02 7.88 0.46
C GLY A 15 -21.80 8.29 -0.36
N THR A 16 -21.01 9.28 0.10
CA THR A 16 -19.82 9.76 -0.63
C THR A 16 -18.74 8.68 -0.72
N LYS A 17 -18.42 8.02 0.39
CA LYS A 17 -17.40 6.96 0.43
C LYS A 17 -17.87 5.67 -0.21
N LEU A 18 -19.16 5.37 -0.14
CA LEU A 18 -19.74 4.30 -0.94
C LEU A 18 -19.55 4.55 -2.45
N ALA A 19 -19.81 5.76 -2.94
CA ALA A 19 -19.60 6.10 -4.34
C ALA A 19 -18.13 5.95 -4.76
N GLU A 20 -17.18 6.40 -3.92
CA GLU A 20 -15.74 6.18 -4.14
C GLU A 20 -15.40 4.68 -4.25
N LEU A 21 -15.90 3.86 -3.31
CA LEU A 21 -15.67 2.42 -3.31
C LEU A 21 -16.24 1.76 -4.57
N LEU A 22 -17.46 2.11 -4.96
CA LEU A 22 -18.10 1.56 -6.16
C LEU A 22 -17.31 1.90 -7.43
N GLU A 23 -16.77 3.11 -7.54
CA GLU A 23 -15.90 3.49 -8.66
C GLU A 23 -14.63 2.64 -8.70
N ILE A 24 -13.97 2.45 -7.55
CA ILE A 24 -12.79 1.59 -7.44
C ILE A 24 -13.12 0.15 -7.86
N THR A 25 -14.27 -0.38 -7.44
CA THR A 25 -14.66 -1.76 -7.76
C THR A 25 -14.87 -2.02 -9.24
N LYS A 26 -15.09 -0.98 -10.07
CA LYS A 26 -15.18 -1.14 -11.54
C LYS A 26 -13.86 -1.59 -12.17
N GLN A 27 -12.73 -1.38 -11.51
CA GLN A 27 -11.42 -1.85 -11.96
C GLN A 27 -11.19 -3.34 -11.65
N LEU A 28 -12.03 -3.97 -10.83
CA LEU A 28 -11.89 -5.35 -10.42
C LEU A 28 -12.48 -6.32 -11.46
N PRO A 29 -12.07 -7.60 -11.45
CA PRO A 29 -12.76 -8.61 -12.23
C PRO A 29 -14.25 -8.62 -11.90
N SER A 30 -15.12 -8.71 -12.91
CA SER A 30 -16.59 -8.68 -12.72
C SER A 30 -17.14 -9.82 -11.85
N THR A 31 -16.34 -10.85 -11.63
CA THR A 31 -16.65 -11.98 -10.76
C THR A 31 -16.36 -11.71 -9.28
N TRP A 32 -15.60 -10.65 -8.96
CA TRP A 32 -15.36 -10.22 -7.60
C TRP A 32 -16.56 -9.40 -7.11
N THR A 33 -16.98 -9.62 -5.87
CA THR A 33 -18.14 -8.91 -5.32
C THR A 33 -18.03 -8.76 -3.83
N ILE A 34 -18.71 -7.74 -3.29
CA ILE A 34 -18.81 -7.56 -1.84
C ILE A 34 -20.00 -8.39 -1.35
N LYS A 35 -19.76 -9.18 -0.31
CA LYS A 35 -20.77 -10.00 0.38
C LYS A 35 -20.80 -9.67 1.86
N ARG A 36 -21.92 -9.98 2.50
CA ARG A 36 -22.04 -10.01 3.95
C ARG A 36 -21.71 -11.42 4.45
N ILE A 37 -20.60 -11.58 5.16
CA ILE A 37 -20.13 -12.86 5.69
C ILE A 37 -19.91 -12.69 7.19
N GLU A 38 -20.63 -13.45 8.02
CA GLU A 38 -20.55 -13.36 9.49
C GLU A 38 -20.73 -11.92 10.02
N GLY A 39 -21.62 -11.16 9.38
CA GLY A 39 -21.89 -9.76 9.72
C GLY A 39 -20.90 -8.75 9.17
N LYS A 40 -19.80 -9.18 8.52
CA LYS A 40 -18.78 -8.33 7.93
C LYS A 40 -19.04 -8.08 6.45
N LEU A 41 -18.65 -6.91 5.96
CA LEU A 41 -18.69 -6.55 4.54
C LEU A 41 -17.35 -6.93 3.92
N VAL A 42 -17.34 -7.96 3.08
CA VAL A 42 -16.11 -8.59 2.59
C VAL A 42 -16.11 -8.65 1.07
N LEU A 43 -15.06 -8.12 0.45
CA LEU A 43 -14.76 -8.34 -0.96
C LEU A 43 -14.23 -9.77 -1.15
N VAL A 44 -14.95 -10.53 -1.97
CA VAL A 44 -14.61 -11.91 -2.31
C VAL A 44 -14.43 -12.10 -3.80
N ASP A 45 -13.59 -13.05 -4.19
CA ASP A 45 -13.46 -13.46 -5.59
C ASP A 45 -14.46 -14.55 -6.00
N LYS A 46 -14.33 -15.03 -7.26
CA LYS A 46 -15.17 -16.07 -7.84
C LYS A 46 -15.11 -17.40 -7.08
N GLU A 47 -14.02 -17.68 -6.38
CA GLU A 47 -13.76 -18.92 -5.63
C GLU A 47 -14.19 -18.77 -4.15
N GLY A 48 -14.69 -17.58 -3.77
CA GLY A 48 -15.10 -17.27 -2.40
C GLY A 48 -13.95 -16.88 -1.50
N LYS A 49 -12.73 -16.71 -2.01
CA LYS A 49 -11.60 -16.21 -1.22
C LYS A 49 -11.86 -14.77 -0.83
N GLN A 50 -11.61 -14.46 0.44
CA GLN A 50 -11.80 -13.15 1.05
C GLN A 50 -10.52 -12.33 0.88
N TRP A 51 -10.63 -11.14 0.28
CA TRP A 51 -9.48 -10.29 -0.07
C TRP A 51 -9.43 -9.00 0.73
N ALA A 52 -10.58 -8.44 1.09
CA ALA A 52 -10.66 -7.23 1.88
C ALA A 52 -11.94 -7.16 2.70
N GLU A 53 -11.85 -6.73 3.94
CA GLU A 53 -12.97 -6.33 4.80
C GLU A 53 -13.11 -4.80 4.74
N ILE A 54 -14.33 -4.33 4.48
CA ILE A 54 -14.69 -2.91 4.39
C ILE A 54 -15.28 -2.47 5.74
N LEU A 55 -14.63 -1.50 6.37
CA LEU A 55 -15.03 -0.92 7.65
C LEU A 55 -15.23 0.59 7.51
N ASN A 56 -15.73 1.23 8.56
CA ASN A 56 -15.78 2.69 8.64
C ASN A 56 -14.35 3.25 8.71
N ASN A 57 -13.95 4.03 7.71
CA ASN A 57 -12.62 4.66 7.58
C ASN A 57 -11.41 3.72 7.52
N GLU A 58 -11.61 2.41 7.34
CA GLU A 58 -10.55 1.41 7.26
C GLU A 58 -10.89 0.28 6.28
N ILE A 59 -9.92 -0.14 5.47
CA ILE A 59 -9.93 -1.42 4.75
C ILE A 59 -8.93 -2.33 5.44
N ARG A 60 -9.35 -3.55 5.80
CA ARG A 60 -8.41 -4.62 6.17
C ARG A 60 -8.26 -5.55 5.00
N ALA A 61 -7.03 -5.83 4.58
CA ALA A 61 -6.79 -6.65 3.39
C ALA A 61 -5.62 -7.60 3.60
N THR A 62 -5.59 -8.63 2.77
CA THR A 62 -4.44 -9.54 2.66
C THR A 62 -3.76 -9.26 1.33
N ALA A 63 -2.46 -8.98 1.35
CA ALA A 63 -1.70 -8.86 0.13
C ALA A 63 -1.43 -10.26 -0.45
N GLY A 64 -1.36 -10.36 -1.76
CA GLY A 64 -1.23 -11.63 -2.45
C GLY A 64 0.19 -12.16 -2.54
N ASP A 65 0.36 -13.26 -3.27
CA ASP A 65 1.65 -13.80 -3.74
C ASP A 65 1.48 -14.63 -5.02
N ALA A 66 2.57 -15.19 -5.55
CA ALA A 66 2.55 -16.03 -6.75
C ALA A 66 1.79 -17.36 -6.56
N GLY A 67 1.69 -17.87 -5.34
CA GLY A 67 0.98 -19.12 -5.02
C GLY A 67 -0.52 -18.92 -4.84
N GLN A 68 -0.93 -17.81 -4.21
CA GLN A 68 -2.31 -17.56 -3.82
C GLN A 68 -3.03 -16.51 -4.67
N GLY A 69 -2.36 -15.96 -5.68
CA GLY A 69 -2.83 -14.85 -6.49
C GLY A 69 -2.61 -13.48 -5.83
N TRP A 70 -2.77 -12.42 -6.61
CA TRP A 70 -2.60 -11.02 -6.18
C TRP A 70 -3.91 -10.38 -5.79
N ASN A 71 -3.90 -9.54 -4.75
CA ASN A 71 -5.09 -8.80 -4.33
C ASN A 71 -5.39 -7.68 -5.33
N LYS A 72 -6.37 -7.89 -6.21
CA LYS A 72 -6.73 -6.94 -7.26
C LYS A 72 -7.23 -5.60 -6.71
N PHE A 73 -7.77 -5.59 -5.49
CA PHE A 73 -8.20 -4.36 -4.84
C PHE A 73 -7.04 -3.51 -4.32
N LEU A 74 -5.96 -4.14 -3.83
CA LEU A 74 -4.74 -3.42 -3.48
C LEU A 74 -3.92 -2.99 -4.72
N ASN A 75 -4.24 -3.56 -5.89
CA ASN A 75 -3.54 -3.30 -7.15
C ASN A 75 -4.30 -2.36 -8.11
N VAL A 76 -5.36 -1.68 -7.65
CA VAL A 76 -6.06 -0.71 -8.52
C VAL A 76 -5.15 0.48 -8.85
N ALA A 77 -5.37 1.07 -10.02
CA ALA A 77 -4.78 2.36 -10.33
C ALA A 77 -5.40 3.42 -9.41
N PRO A 78 -4.63 4.36 -8.84
CA PRO A 78 -5.20 5.45 -8.05
C PRO A 78 -6.20 6.29 -8.87
N PRO A 79 -7.20 6.90 -8.23
CA PRO A 79 -7.30 7.12 -6.79
C PRO A 79 -7.76 5.88 -6.01
N LEU A 80 -7.15 5.67 -4.85
CA LEU A 80 -7.69 4.83 -3.78
C LEU A 80 -8.83 5.57 -3.06
N MET A 81 -9.46 4.91 -2.08
CA MET A 81 -10.38 5.59 -1.16
C MET A 81 -9.66 6.78 -0.54
N LYS A 82 -10.26 7.97 -0.55
CA LYS A 82 -9.60 9.20 -0.10
C LYS A 82 -9.65 9.32 1.42
N ASN A 83 -8.61 9.89 2.05
CA ASN A 83 -8.53 10.04 3.50
C ASN A 83 -8.88 8.75 4.24
N PHE A 84 -8.32 7.64 3.78
CA PHE A 84 -8.70 6.29 4.20
C PHE A 84 -7.48 5.50 4.67
N ARG A 85 -7.72 4.59 5.59
CA ARG A 85 -6.69 3.71 6.14
C ARG A 85 -6.78 2.32 5.51
N TYR A 86 -5.64 1.74 5.16
CA TYR A 86 -5.52 0.38 4.67
C TYR A 86 -4.59 -0.39 5.60
N VAL A 87 -5.11 -1.42 6.25
CA VAL A 87 -4.39 -2.30 7.17
C VAL A 87 -4.18 -3.63 6.44
N VAL A 88 -2.94 -3.89 6.04
CA VAL A 88 -2.59 -5.03 5.19
C VAL A 88 -1.81 -6.07 6.00
N ASP A 89 -2.13 -7.34 5.78
CA ASP A 89 -1.50 -8.50 6.42
C ASP A 89 -1.53 -8.40 7.95
N ASN A 90 -2.73 -8.30 8.51
CA ASN A 90 -2.97 -8.22 9.96
C ASN A 90 -2.22 -7.06 10.65
N GLY A 91 -2.06 -5.93 9.95
CA GLY A 91 -1.43 -4.72 10.50
C GLY A 91 0.08 -4.69 10.37
N ARG A 92 0.68 -5.67 9.67
CA ARG A 92 2.09 -5.63 9.30
C ARG A 92 2.42 -4.39 8.48
N TYR A 93 1.54 -4.03 7.54
CA TYR A 93 1.65 -2.78 6.79
C TYR A 93 0.40 -1.94 6.99
N VAL A 94 0.61 -0.66 7.18
CA VAL A 94 -0.44 0.33 7.23
C VAL A 94 -0.16 1.36 6.16
N PHE A 95 -1.16 1.66 5.34
CA PHE A 95 -1.11 2.75 4.38
C PHE A 95 -2.24 3.73 4.68
N GLU A 96 -1.96 5.01 4.57
CA GLU A 96 -2.96 6.06 4.64
C GLU A 96 -2.94 6.83 3.33
N THR A 97 -4.11 7.28 2.92
CA THR A 97 -4.30 8.05 1.70
C THR A 97 -4.67 9.49 2.01
N ASP A 98 -4.30 10.39 1.11
CA ASP A 98 -4.70 11.79 1.19
C ASP A 98 -6.07 12.05 0.54
N GLU A 99 -6.44 13.32 0.44
CA GLU A 99 -7.70 13.78 -0.16
C GLU A 99 -7.84 13.47 -1.65
N LEU A 100 -6.74 13.10 -2.32
CA LEU A 100 -6.73 12.68 -3.72
C LEU A 100 -6.63 11.16 -3.88
N GLY A 101 -6.58 10.40 -2.78
CA GLY A 101 -6.48 8.94 -2.82
C GLY A 101 -5.08 8.45 -3.20
N ARG A 102 -4.04 9.27 -2.97
CA ARG A 102 -2.64 8.87 -3.10
C ARG A 102 -2.17 8.34 -1.75
N VAL A 103 -1.36 7.28 -1.74
CA VAL A 103 -0.68 6.85 -0.51
C VAL A 103 0.31 7.93 -0.10
N ASN A 104 -0.02 8.68 0.95
CA ASN A 104 0.80 9.76 1.47
C ASN A 104 1.53 9.38 2.76
N LYS A 105 1.12 8.28 3.39
CA LYS A 105 1.80 7.73 4.56
C LYS A 105 1.80 6.20 4.53
N ALA A 106 2.90 5.60 4.97
CA ALA A 106 3.00 4.17 5.18
C ALA A 106 3.76 3.87 6.47
N ILE A 107 3.33 2.84 7.22
CA ILE A 107 3.92 2.43 8.49
C ILE A 107 4.14 0.92 8.52
N MET A 108 5.31 0.49 9.00
CA MET A 108 5.62 -0.88 9.41
C MET A 108 6.16 -0.82 10.84
N GLU A 109 5.49 -1.47 11.80
CA GLU A 109 5.80 -1.35 13.23
C GLU A 109 7.08 -2.07 13.65
N ASP A 110 7.33 -3.25 13.10
CA ASP A 110 8.60 -3.95 13.24
C ASP A 110 9.04 -4.49 11.89
N ILE A 111 10.20 -4.04 11.42
CA ILE A 111 10.82 -4.55 10.21
C ILE A 111 11.34 -5.97 10.48
N ASP A 112 10.97 -6.89 9.61
CA ASP A 112 11.43 -8.27 9.57
C ASP A 112 11.60 -8.72 8.12
N PHE A 113 12.26 -9.87 7.91
CA PHE A 113 12.63 -10.35 6.59
C PHE A 113 11.70 -11.49 6.16
N THR A 114 10.66 -11.19 5.39
CA THR A 114 9.76 -12.20 4.79
C THR A 114 9.57 -11.95 3.30
N THR A 115 10.61 -12.21 2.52
CA THR A 115 10.58 -11.95 1.08
C THR A 115 9.34 -12.52 0.39
N ARG A 116 8.66 -11.67 -0.38
CA ARG A 116 7.49 -12.03 -1.16
C ARG A 116 7.86 -12.28 -2.63
N ALA A 117 7.10 -13.10 -3.34
CA ALA A 117 7.22 -13.18 -4.79
C ALA A 117 7.02 -11.78 -5.41
N ARG A 118 7.73 -11.46 -6.49
CA ARG A 118 7.56 -10.18 -7.19
C ARG A 118 6.55 -10.29 -8.32
N ASN A 119 5.82 -9.20 -8.54
CA ASN A 119 5.06 -8.99 -9.76
C ASN A 119 5.67 -7.83 -10.56
N GLU A 120 6.60 -8.15 -11.44
CA GLU A 120 7.33 -7.18 -12.26
C GLU A 120 6.39 -6.40 -13.19
N THR A 121 5.30 -7.00 -13.68
CA THR A 121 4.31 -6.29 -14.50
C THR A 121 3.67 -5.15 -13.73
N TYR A 122 3.18 -5.41 -12.52
CA TYR A 122 2.58 -4.37 -11.67
C TYR A 122 3.62 -3.32 -11.28
N GLN A 123 4.84 -3.73 -10.95
CA GLN A 123 5.90 -2.79 -10.64
C GLN A 123 6.16 -1.82 -11.81
N GLN A 124 6.28 -2.33 -13.04
CA GLN A 124 6.53 -1.50 -14.23
C GLN A 124 5.33 -0.63 -14.63
N GLU A 125 4.10 -1.06 -14.36
CA GLU A 125 2.89 -0.25 -14.60
C GLU A 125 2.82 1.01 -13.74
N THR A 126 3.53 1.05 -12.59
CA THR A 126 3.50 2.16 -11.64
C THR A 126 3.71 3.52 -12.31
N LYS A 127 4.70 3.64 -13.20
CA LYS A 127 4.98 4.91 -13.91
C LYS A 127 3.84 5.38 -14.81
N LEU A 128 3.05 4.46 -15.35
CA LEU A 128 1.91 4.77 -16.21
C LEU A 128 0.71 5.24 -15.39
N VAL A 129 0.50 4.67 -14.19
CA VAL A 129 -0.70 4.92 -13.38
C VAL A 129 -0.49 5.95 -12.25
N LYS A 130 0.76 6.34 -11.98
CA LYS A 130 1.11 7.28 -10.89
C LYS A 130 1.91 8.50 -11.35
N ASP A 131 1.61 8.98 -12.56
CA ASP A 131 2.18 10.21 -13.14
C ASP A 131 3.72 10.20 -13.19
N GLY A 132 4.31 9.01 -13.34
CA GLY A 132 5.75 8.82 -13.41
C GLY A 132 6.32 9.23 -14.77
N TYR A 133 7.61 9.52 -14.79
CA TYR A 133 8.35 9.68 -16.04
C TYR A 133 8.56 8.32 -16.72
N SER A 134 8.82 8.32 -18.02
CA SER A 134 9.00 7.09 -18.81
C SER A 134 10.14 6.21 -18.30
N ASN A 135 11.16 6.84 -17.69
CA ASN A 135 12.33 6.20 -17.09
C ASN A 135 12.24 5.99 -15.57
N ASP A 136 11.15 6.41 -14.91
CA ASP A 136 10.95 6.09 -13.49
C ASP A 136 10.83 4.58 -13.29
N ASP A 137 11.33 4.11 -12.15
CA ASP A 137 11.11 2.76 -11.66
C ASP A 137 9.81 2.72 -10.82
N GLY A 138 9.24 1.53 -10.66
CA GLY A 138 8.24 1.28 -9.62
C GLY A 138 8.94 1.07 -8.28
N GLY A 139 9.16 2.15 -7.53
CA GLY A 139 9.76 2.10 -6.20
C GLY A 139 8.84 1.37 -5.23
N HIS A 140 9.37 0.40 -4.50
CA HIS A 140 8.64 -0.21 -3.39
C HIS A 140 8.65 0.76 -2.19
N ILE A 141 7.51 0.97 -1.55
CA ILE A 141 7.44 1.70 -0.26
C ILE A 141 8.08 0.85 0.84
N PHE A 142 7.55 -0.37 1.04
CA PHE A 142 8.24 -1.41 1.79
C PHE A 142 8.92 -2.34 0.80
N ARG A 143 10.24 -2.40 0.85
CA ARG A 143 11.03 -3.20 -0.08
C ARG A 143 10.63 -4.68 -0.02
N ASN A 144 10.86 -5.38 -1.11
CA ASN A 144 10.53 -6.79 -1.24
C ASN A 144 11.20 -7.67 -0.16
N GLU A 145 12.42 -7.35 0.28
CA GLU A 145 13.11 -8.05 1.38
C GLU A 145 12.35 -7.97 2.71
N TRP A 146 11.60 -6.88 2.94
CA TRP A 146 10.74 -6.71 4.12
C TRP A 146 9.36 -7.34 3.94
N GLY A 147 9.16 -8.09 2.86
CA GLY A 147 7.88 -8.73 2.51
C GLY A 147 6.83 -7.79 1.94
N GLY A 148 7.23 -6.60 1.51
CA GLY A 148 6.32 -5.59 0.98
C GLY A 148 5.39 -6.16 -0.10
N PRO A 149 4.09 -5.80 -0.10
CA PRO A 149 3.15 -6.21 -1.13
C PRO A 149 3.67 -5.92 -2.55
N SER A 150 3.34 -6.78 -3.52
CA SER A 150 3.67 -6.55 -4.93
C SER A 150 2.49 -6.00 -5.73
N GLU A 151 1.68 -5.18 -5.04
CA GLU A 151 0.51 -4.50 -5.55
C GLU A 151 0.71 -2.99 -5.53
N GLN A 152 -0.02 -2.26 -6.39
CA GLN A 152 0.09 -0.81 -6.55
C GLN A 152 0.06 -0.01 -5.23
N ILE A 153 -0.66 -0.43 -4.19
CA ILE A 153 -0.67 0.27 -2.90
C ILE A 153 0.73 0.45 -2.29
N ASN A 154 1.64 -0.50 -2.54
CA ASN A 154 3.02 -0.49 -2.04
C ASN A 154 4.04 0.04 -3.07
N TYR A 155 3.56 0.64 -4.17
CA TYR A 155 4.43 1.23 -5.19
C TYR A 155 4.28 2.75 -5.28
N PHE A 156 5.33 3.41 -5.72
CA PHE A 156 5.30 4.80 -6.16
C PHE A 156 6.24 5.01 -7.34
N SER A 157 5.95 5.98 -8.20
CA SER A 157 6.85 6.34 -9.30
C SER A 157 8.09 7.01 -8.72
N GLN A 158 9.25 6.41 -8.96
CA GLN A 158 10.49 6.80 -8.32
C GLN A 158 11.61 7.02 -9.34
N SER A 159 12.41 8.07 -9.15
CA SER A 159 13.60 8.26 -9.97
C SER A 159 14.54 7.05 -9.85
N PRO A 160 15.08 6.54 -10.98
CA PRO A 160 16.05 5.46 -10.96
C PRO A 160 17.35 5.85 -10.23
N THR A 161 17.69 7.14 -10.16
CA THR A 161 18.88 7.60 -9.42
C THR A 161 18.75 7.42 -7.91
N GLN A 162 17.51 7.34 -7.41
CA GLN A 162 17.22 7.10 -6.00
C GLN A 162 16.95 5.63 -5.70
N ASN A 163 16.18 4.97 -6.58
CA ASN A 163 15.75 3.59 -6.39
C ASN A 163 16.88 2.56 -6.56
N ARG A 164 17.84 2.83 -7.43
CA ARG A 164 18.91 1.87 -7.78
C ARG A 164 20.12 2.00 -6.87
N ALA A 165 21.02 1.02 -6.99
CA ALA A 165 22.25 0.96 -6.20
C ALA A 165 23.01 2.30 -6.23
N GLY A 166 23.33 2.81 -5.03
CA GLY A 166 24.00 4.09 -4.84
C GLY A 166 23.06 5.28 -4.57
N GLY A 167 21.76 5.16 -4.86
CA GLY A 167 20.76 6.19 -4.56
C GLY A 167 20.40 6.29 -3.07
N ASP A 168 19.88 7.43 -2.62
CA ASP A 168 19.62 7.68 -1.20
C ASP A 168 18.52 6.76 -0.64
N TRP A 169 17.50 6.46 -1.44
CA TRP A 169 16.45 5.50 -1.06
C TRP A 169 17.02 4.08 -0.92
N TYR A 170 17.78 3.64 -1.92
CA TYR A 170 18.48 2.35 -1.85
C TYR A 170 19.38 2.26 -0.61
N ASN A 171 20.19 3.29 -0.35
CA ASN A 171 21.12 3.30 0.78
C ASN A 171 20.36 3.30 2.13
N MET A 172 19.25 4.03 2.22
CA MET A 172 18.37 4.01 3.39
C MET A 172 17.81 2.61 3.66
N GLU A 173 17.28 1.93 2.64
CA GLU A 173 16.80 0.55 2.77
C GLU A 173 17.89 -0.41 3.25
N GLN A 174 19.10 -0.29 2.68
CA GLN A 174 20.23 -1.13 3.05
C GLN A 174 20.70 -0.89 4.49
N GLU A 175 20.74 0.37 4.92
CA GLU A 175 21.09 0.73 6.29
C GLU A 175 20.08 0.16 7.29
N ILE A 176 18.78 0.35 7.02
CA ILE A 176 17.72 -0.17 7.89
C ILE A 176 17.75 -1.70 7.97
N SER A 177 17.90 -2.39 6.83
CA SER A 177 18.08 -3.86 6.83
C SER A 177 19.31 -4.26 7.64
N SER A 178 20.41 -3.52 7.55
CA SER A 178 21.63 -3.81 8.31
C SER A 178 21.44 -3.60 9.82
N LEU A 179 20.74 -2.55 10.24
CA LEU A 179 20.38 -2.31 11.64
C LEU A 179 19.55 -3.48 12.20
N LYS A 180 18.50 -3.92 11.49
CA LYS A 180 17.68 -5.05 11.94
C LYS A 180 18.47 -6.36 12.01
N ARG A 181 19.35 -6.64 11.04
CA ARG A 181 20.20 -7.85 11.07
C ARG A 181 21.19 -7.84 12.23
N ASN A 182 21.76 -6.67 12.54
CA ASN A 182 22.74 -6.55 13.62
C ASN A 182 22.08 -6.57 15.01
N ASN A 183 20.83 -6.11 15.13
CA ASN A 183 20.08 -6.07 16.39
C ASN A 183 18.69 -6.69 16.24
N PRO A 184 18.57 -8.01 16.01
CA PRO A 184 17.30 -8.65 15.65
C PRO A 184 16.22 -8.56 16.74
N SER A 185 16.62 -8.41 18.02
CA SER A 185 15.70 -8.24 19.15
C SER A 185 15.10 -6.83 19.26
N SER A 186 15.66 -5.84 18.57
CA SER A 186 15.13 -4.48 18.58
C SER A 186 13.93 -4.36 17.63
N ILE A 187 12.92 -3.61 18.06
CA ILE A 187 11.76 -3.25 17.26
C ILE A 187 12.13 -2.02 16.42
N TYR A 188 12.21 -2.20 15.10
CA TYR A 188 12.49 -1.11 14.18
C TYR A 188 11.21 -0.71 13.45
N LYS A 189 10.67 0.46 13.82
CA LYS A 189 9.49 1.05 13.19
C LYS A 189 9.91 2.01 12.09
N ALA A 190 9.40 1.80 10.88
CA ALA A 190 9.51 2.77 9.79
C ALA A 190 8.17 3.48 9.56
N GLU A 191 8.19 4.81 9.66
CA GLU A 191 7.10 5.68 9.22
C GLU A 191 7.58 6.48 8.01
N MET A 192 6.90 6.34 6.88
CA MET A 192 7.25 6.96 5.61
C MET A 192 6.14 7.91 5.18
N VAL A 193 6.51 9.15 4.85
CA VAL A 193 5.59 10.18 4.36
C VAL A 193 6.02 10.60 2.96
N PHE A 194 5.07 10.60 2.03
CA PHE A 194 5.27 10.99 0.64
C PHE A 194 4.70 12.38 0.41
N VAL A 195 5.54 13.29 -0.08
CA VAL A 195 5.18 14.69 -0.32
C VAL A 195 4.91 14.87 -1.80
N PHE A 196 3.73 15.37 -2.14
CA PHE A 196 3.31 15.59 -3.53
C PHE A 196 3.23 17.09 -3.86
N ALA A 197 3.32 17.41 -5.15
CA ALA A 197 3.06 18.76 -5.67
C ALA A 197 1.72 18.80 -6.43
N GLY A 198 0.81 19.68 -6.01
CA GLY A 198 -0.51 19.81 -6.62
C GLY A 198 -1.26 18.47 -6.68
N SER A 199 -1.83 18.17 -7.85
CA SER A 199 -2.57 16.94 -8.11
C SER A 199 -1.72 15.77 -8.63
N SER A 200 -0.40 15.91 -8.70
CA SER A 200 0.49 14.84 -9.17
C SER A 200 0.42 13.61 -8.26
N LYS A 201 0.39 12.41 -8.84
CA LYS A 201 0.53 11.12 -8.15
C LYS A 201 1.98 10.68 -7.97
N ARG A 202 2.94 11.39 -8.59
CA ARG A 202 4.38 11.20 -8.37
C ARG A 202 4.82 12.09 -7.21
N PRO A 203 5.38 11.54 -6.12
CA PRO A 203 5.89 12.35 -5.02
C PRO A 203 7.13 13.13 -5.47
N ILE A 204 7.35 14.30 -4.89
CA ILE A 204 8.57 15.12 -5.11
C ILE A 204 9.64 14.84 -4.06
N SER A 205 9.25 14.32 -2.90
CA SER A 205 10.18 13.89 -1.85
C SER A 205 9.52 12.90 -0.90
N MET A 206 10.35 12.17 -0.17
CA MET A 206 9.96 11.22 0.86
C MET A 206 10.65 11.59 2.17
N ARG A 207 9.92 11.48 3.28
CA ARG A 207 10.45 11.59 4.64
C ARG A 207 10.29 10.25 5.33
N VAL A 208 11.39 9.69 5.81
CA VAL A 208 11.36 8.42 6.55
C VAL A 208 11.83 8.65 7.97
N ARG A 209 11.01 8.31 8.95
CA ARG A 209 11.36 8.28 10.36
C ARG A 209 11.54 6.84 10.79
N LEU A 210 12.77 6.48 11.14
CA LEU A 210 13.10 5.20 11.76
C LEU A 210 13.14 5.36 13.27
N SER A 211 12.40 4.51 13.98
CA SER A 211 12.45 4.41 15.45
C SER A 211 12.96 3.04 15.86
N GLU A 212 13.76 2.99 16.93
CA GLU A 212 14.28 1.78 17.56
C GLU A 212 13.71 1.73 18.98
N ASN A 213 12.95 0.68 19.31
CA ASN A 213 12.33 0.49 20.62
C ASN A 213 11.52 1.72 21.09
N GLY A 214 10.80 2.35 20.16
CA GLY A 214 9.94 3.52 20.41
C GLY A 214 10.65 4.88 20.42
N ALA A 215 12.00 4.91 20.41
CA ALA A 215 12.76 6.14 20.32
C ALA A 215 13.18 6.43 18.88
N VAL A 216 13.12 7.70 18.44
CA VAL A 216 13.58 8.07 17.09
C VAL A 216 15.07 7.79 16.98
N LYS A 217 15.43 6.92 16.03
CA LYS A 217 16.81 6.52 15.73
C LYS A 217 17.40 7.41 14.65
N LYS A 218 16.65 7.63 13.57
CA LYS A 218 17.11 8.37 12.39
C LYS A 218 15.95 8.95 11.60
N ASN A 219 16.18 10.07 10.93
CA ASN A 219 15.28 10.62 9.92
C ASN A 219 16.02 10.74 8.59
N TYR A 220 15.31 10.45 7.50
CA TYR A 220 15.78 10.57 6.13
C TYR A 220 14.89 11.56 5.39
N LEU A 221 15.49 12.42 4.58
CA LEU A 221 14.82 13.29 3.63
C LEU A 221 15.41 13.00 2.25
N ILE A 222 14.59 12.48 1.35
CA ILE A 222 15.03 11.99 0.03
C ILE A 222 14.21 12.72 -1.03
N SER A 223 14.87 13.39 -1.97
CA SER A 223 14.23 14.00 -3.14
C SER A 223 13.98 12.94 -4.22
N ASN A 224 12.87 13.04 -4.94
CA ASN A 224 12.47 12.06 -5.95
C ASN A 224 12.61 12.56 -7.39
#